data_AF-A0A9Q3H839-F1
#
_entry.id   AF-A0A9Q3H839-F1
#
_cell.length_a   1.000
_cell.length_b   1.000
_cell.length_c   1.000
_cell.angle_alpha   90.00
_cell.angle_beta   90.00
_cell.angle_gamma   90.00
#
_symmetry.space_group_name_H-M   'P 1'
#
loop_
_entity.id
_entity.type
_entity.pdbx_description
1 polymer ?
#
loop_
_entity_poly.entity_id
_entity_poly.type
_entity_poly.pdbx_seq_one_letter_code
_entity_poly.pdbx_strand_id
1 'polypeptide(L)'
;MKAPDYFDGTQAHKLRGFIQSCQHISYNDPANFFSERKKILYSTSFLTGRARKWIEHYLSNISNEDPSYLLNHWQLFKTQLFTLFGDPNEVRKAEQELDNFRMKESGHVSFQISDFRSLM
;
A
#
# COMPACT_ATOMS: atom_id res chain seq x y z
N MET A 1 -6.12 15.15 10.72
CA MET A 1 -6.26 13.71 10.35
C MET A 1 -5.59 12.86 11.41
N LYS A 2 -6.09 11.65 11.67
CA LYS A 2 -5.44 10.71 12.60
C LYS A 2 -4.18 10.15 11.93
N ALA A 3 -3.08 10.03 12.67
CA ALA A 3 -1.88 9.34 12.21
C ALA A 3 -2.16 7.83 11.97
N PRO A 4 -1.38 7.14 11.11
CA PRO A 4 -1.49 5.70 10.94
C PRO A 4 -1.19 4.97 12.26
N ASP A 5 -1.88 3.85 12.48
CA ASP A 5 -1.49 2.94 13.55
C ASP A 5 -0.17 2.24 13.19
N TYR A 6 0.63 1.87 14.19
CA TYR A 6 1.90 1.19 13.97
C TYR A 6 1.69 -0.22 13.39
N PHE A 7 2.57 -0.60 12.47
CA PHE A 7 2.58 -1.93 11.86
C PHE A 7 3.89 -2.66 12.15
N ASP A 8 3.82 -3.79 12.85
CA ASP A 8 4.99 -4.56 13.29
C ASP A 8 5.37 -5.73 12.36
N GLY A 9 4.51 -6.05 11.39
CA GLY A 9 4.67 -7.18 10.48
C GLY A 9 4.19 -8.52 11.04
N THR A 10 3.46 -8.58 12.16
CA THR A 10 2.95 -9.84 12.74
C THR A 10 1.49 -10.12 12.38
N GLN A 11 0.66 -9.09 12.28
CA GLN A 11 -0.77 -9.20 12.04
C GLN A 11 -1.11 -8.80 10.59
N ALA A 12 -1.06 -9.78 9.68
CA ALA A 12 -1.25 -9.55 8.25
C ALA A 12 -2.54 -8.78 7.89
N HIS A 13 -3.66 -9.09 8.56
CA HIS A 13 -4.95 -8.41 8.36
C HIS A 13 -4.91 -6.89 8.65
N LYS A 14 -3.91 -6.39 9.38
CA LYS A 14 -3.73 -4.95 9.67
C LYS A 14 -2.99 -4.21 8.55
N LEU A 15 -2.29 -4.91 7.67
CA LEU A 15 -1.46 -4.30 6.63
C LEU A 15 -2.28 -3.42 5.69
N ARG A 16 -3.47 -3.86 5.29
CA ARG A 16 -4.36 -3.10 4.40
C ARG A 16 -4.77 -1.77 5.02
N GLY A 17 -5.23 -1.79 6.28
CA GLY A 17 -5.64 -0.57 7.00
C GLY A 17 -4.47 0.40 7.21
N PHE A 18 -3.27 -0.13 7.47
CA PHE A 18 -2.04 0.66 7.57
C PHE A 18 -1.73 1.39 6.25
N ILE A 19 -1.71 0.68 5.12
CA ILE A 19 -1.44 1.26 3.79
C ILE A 19 -2.50 2.31 3.43
N GLN A 20 -3.79 2.01 3.62
CA GLN A 20 -4.88 2.94 3.34
C GLN A 20 -4.74 4.24 4.14
N SER A 21 -4.42 4.14 5.43
CA SER A 21 -4.20 5.31 6.29
C SER A 21 -3.05 6.17 5.80
N CYS A 22 -1.92 5.56 5.41
CA CYS A 22 -0.77 6.27 4.85
C CYS A 22 -1.13 6.99 3.53
N GLN A 23 -1.82 6.30 2.62
CA GLN A 23 -2.24 6.89 1.36
C GLN A 23 -3.17 8.08 1.58
N HIS A 24 -4.19 7.90 2.41
CA HIS A 24 -5.18 8.94 2.69
C HIS A 24 -4.53 10.21 3.23
N ILE A 25 -3.59 10.09 4.18
CA ILE A 25 -2.79 11.23 4.67
C ILE A 25 -1.99 11.89 3.56
N SER A 26 -1.30 11.10 2.73
CA SER A 26 -0.50 11.65 1.64
C SER A 26 -1.33 12.37 0.57
N TYR A 27 -2.56 11.91 0.31
CA TYR A 27 -3.47 12.54 -0.65
C TYR A 27 -4.05 13.86 -0.14
N ASN A 28 -4.32 13.95 1.17
CA ASN A 28 -4.89 15.14 1.78
C ASN A 28 -3.85 16.24 2.08
N ASP A 29 -2.56 15.93 1.96
CA ASP A 29 -1.48 16.91 2.15
C ASP A 29 -0.45 16.86 1.01
N PRO A 30 -0.86 17.23 -0.22
CA PRO A 30 0.02 17.16 -1.39
C PRO A 30 1.23 18.09 -1.29
N ALA A 31 1.15 19.15 -0.49
CA ALA A 31 2.25 20.10 -0.27
C ALA A 31 3.42 19.43 0.49
N ASN A 32 3.14 18.62 1.51
CA ASN A 32 4.19 17.88 2.22
C ASN A 32 4.56 16.55 1.54
N PHE A 33 3.66 15.98 0.75
CA PHE A 33 3.81 14.68 0.10
C PHE A 33 3.94 14.74 -1.44
N PHE A 34 4.64 15.75 -1.95
CA PHE A 34 4.84 15.95 -3.39
C PHE A 34 5.68 14.87 -4.08
N SER A 35 6.43 14.06 -3.34
CA SER A 35 7.22 12.95 -3.89
C SER A 35 6.85 11.62 -3.25
N GLU A 36 6.89 10.56 -4.07
CA GLU A 36 6.68 9.18 -3.61
C GLU A 36 7.65 8.82 -2.48
N ARG A 37 8.89 9.33 -2.54
CA ARG A 37 9.89 9.14 -1.50
C ARG A 37 9.44 9.66 -0.14
N LYS A 38 8.86 10.86 -0.08
CA LYS A 38 8.36 11.42 1.17
C LYS A 38 7.21 10.59 1.74
N LYS A 39 6.32 10.09 0.87
CA LYS A 39 5.21 9.19 1.26
C LYS A 39 5.76 7.92 1.92
N ILE A 40 6.75 7.29 1.27
CA ILE A 40 7.38 6.07 1.77
C ILE A 40 8.08 6.36 3.10
N LEU A 41 8.94 7.39 3.18
CA LEU A 41 9.67 7.70 4.40
C LEU A 41 8.73 7.96 5.59
N TYR A 42 7.65 8.69 5.36
CA TYR A 42 6.60 8.87 6.37
C TYR A 42 5.99 7.53 6.79
N SER A 43 5.55 6.69 5.86
CA SER A 43 5.03 5.35 6.18
C SER A 43 6.04 4.51 6.98
N THR A 44 7.32 4.56 6.65
CA THR A 44 8.36 3.78 7.34
C THR A 44 8.59 4.21 8.78
N SER A 45 8.20 5.43 9.16
CA SER A 45 8.26 5.90 10.56
C SER A 45 7.24 5.22 11.47
N PHE A 46 6.20 4.62 10.89
CA PHE A 46 5.17 3.85 11.60
C PHE A 46 5.39 2.33 11.50
N LEU A 47 6.46 1.90 10.84
CA LEU A 47 6.86 0.50 10.85
C LEU A 47 7.62 0.20 12.14
N THR A 48 7.29 -0.91 12.78
CA THR A 48 7.94 -1.42 14.00
C THR A 48 8.30 -2.90 13.83
N GLY A 49 8.91 -3.51 14.85
CA GLY A 49 9.14 -4.96 14.89
C GLY A 49 9.85 -5.53 13.66
N ARG A 50 9.24 -6.56 13.05
CA ARG A 50 9.80 -7.25 11.87
C ARG A 50 9.75 -6.38 10.63
N ALA A 51 8.68 -5.62 10.45
CA ALA A 51 8.55 -4.71 9.32
C ALA A 51 9.61 -3.60 9.35
N ARG A 52 9.94 -3.10 10.54
CA ARG A 52 11.03 -2.13 10.71
C ARG A 52 12.39 -2.70 10.34
N LYS A 53 12.72 -3.89 10.86
CA LYS A 53 13.99 -4.57 10.54
C LYS A 53 14.16 -4.81 9.04
N TRP A 54 13.07 -5.15 8.35
CA TRP A 54 13.09 -5.32 6.90
C TRP A 54 13.35 -4.02 6.14
N ILE A 55 12.88 -2.85 6.60
CA ILE A 55 13.11 -1.61 5.84
C ILE A 55 14.47 -0.95 6.15
N GLU A 56 15.12 -1.33 7.25
CA GLU A 56 16.35 -0.68 7.73
C GLU A 56 17.51 -0.71 6.73
N HIS A 57 17.68 -1.79 5.95
CA HIS A 57 18.75 -1.82 4.94
C HIS A 57 18.49 -0.85 3.79
N TYR A 58 17.22 -0.58 3.45
CA TYR A 58 16.88 0.46 2.49
C TYR A 58 17.06 1.86 3.09
N LEU A 59 16.73 2.05 4.37
CA LEU A 59 16.94 3.36 5.02
C LEU A 59 18.43 3.70 5.20
N SER A 60 19.30 2.69 5.27
CA SER A 60 20.75 2.89 5.34
C SER A 60 21.32 3.57 4.08
N ASN A 61 20.66 3.39 2.92
CA ASN A 61 21.04 3.99 1.65
C ASN A 61 20.01 5.04 1.18
N ILE A 62 19.54 5.88 2.11
CA ILE A 62 18.55 6.94 1.84
C ILE A 62 19.07 8.07 0.93
N SER A 63 20.32 8.07 0.51
CA SER A 63 20.81 8.98 -0.54
C SER A 63 20.76 8.37 -1.94
N ASN A 64 20.34 7.11 -2.09
CA ASN A 64 20.28 6.47 -3.39
C ASN A 64 19.19 7.12 -4.28
N GLU A 65 19.63 7.69 -5.40
CA GLU A 65 18.80 8.39 -6.38
C GLU A 65 18.33 7.47 -7.52
N ASP A 66 18.69 6.18 -7.50
CA ASP A 66 18.25 5.21 -8.50
C ASP A 66 16.71 5.21 -8.61
N PRO A 67 16.14 5.45 -9.81
CA PRO A 67 14.70 5.43 -10.02
C PRO A 67 14.05 4.10 -9.60
N SER A 68 14.72 2.97 -9.81
CA SER A 68 14.23 1.63 -9.43
C SER A 68 14.29 1.34 -7.93
N TYR A 69 14.87 2.26 -7.15
CA TYR A 69 15.06 2.06 -5.72
C TYR A 69 13.73 2.00 -4.96
N LEU A 70 13.61 1.06 -4.01
CA LEU A 70 12.39 0.83 -3.24
C LEU A 70 11.80 2.12 -2.65
N LEU A 71 12.65 2.98 -2.08
CA LEU A 71 12.24 4.23 -1.44
C LEU A 71 11.81 5.32 -2.43
N ASN A 72 11.92 5.11 -3.75
CA ASN A 72 11.49 6.05 -4.77
C ASN A 72 10.17 5.64 -5.43
N HIS A 73 9.66 4.42 -5.20
CA HIS A 73 8.50 3.88 -5.92
C HIS A 73 7.47 3.28 -4.95
N TRP A 74 6.38 4.02 -4.71
CA TRP A 74 5.33 3.61 -3.76
C TRP A 74 4.70 2.27 -4.11
N GLN A 75 4.49 2.01 -5.40
CA GLN A 75 3.92 0.73 -5.84
C GLN A 75 4.84 -0.44 -5.51
N LEU A 76 6.16 -0.29 -5.74
CA LEU A 76 7.15 -1.31 -5.41
C LEU A 76 7.21 -1.53 -3.88
N PHE A 77 7.19 -0.45 -3.10
CA PHE A 77 7.13 -0.51 -1.64
C PHE A 77 5.92 -1.28 -1.13
N LYS A 78 4.71 -0.95 -1.63
CA LYS A 78 3.48 -1.68 -1.28
C LYS A 78 3.57 -3.16 -1.66
N THR A 79 3.98 -3.46 -2.90
CA THR A 79 4.09 -4.85 -3.37
C THR A 79 4.98 -5.66 -2.45
N GLN A 80 6.18 -5.15 -2.12
CA GLN A 80 7.10 -5.85 -1.21
C GLN A 80 6.51 -6.03 0.19
N LEU A 81 5.83 -5.02 0.74
CA LEU A 81 5.14 -5.14 2.03
C LEU A 81 4.09 -6.25 2.02
N PHE A 82 3.24 -6.30 0.99
CA PHE A 82 2.21 -7.35 0.86
C PHE A 82 2.81 -8.73 0.60
N THR A 83 3.89 -8.82 -0.17
CA THR A 83 4.60 -10.09 -0.39
C THR A 83 5.20 -10.65 0.90
N LEU A 84 5.72 -9.78 1.78
CA LEU A 84 6.42 -10.20 3.00
C LEU A 84 5.52 -10.35 4.23
N PHE A 85 4.48 -9.52 4.34
CA PHE A 85 3.66 -9.40 5.54
C PHE A 85 2.16 -9.46 5.28
N GLY A 86 1.73 -9.57 4.02
CA GLY A 86 0.33 -9.76 3.66
C GLY A 86 -0.14 -11.19 3.91
N ASP A 87 -1.46 -11.37 3.93
CA ASP A 87 -2.06 -12.69 4.01
C ASP A 87 -2.02 -13.32 2.60
N PRO A 88 -1.37 -14.48 2.40
CA PRO A 88 -1.36 -15.17 1.11
C PRO A 88 -2.77 -15.46 0.57
N ASN A 89 -3.75 -15.64 1.46
CA ASN A 89 -5.13 -15.90 1.09
C ASN A 89 -5.88 -14.64 0.65
N GLU A 90 -5.51 -13.46 1.16
CA GLU A 90 -6.09 -12.19 0.68
C GLU A 90 -5.68 -11.89 -0.76
N VAL A 91 -4.44 -12.20 -1.14
CA VAL A 91 -3.97 -12.06 -2.53
C VAL A 91 -4.77 -12.98 -3.45
N ARG A 92 -4.90 -14.27 -3.09
CA ARG A 92 -5.73 -15.23 -3.86
C ARG A 92 -7.20 -14.81 -3.91
N LYS A 93 -7.73 -14.26 -2.82
CA LYS A 93 -9.13 -13.81 -2.77
C LYS A 93 -9.34 -12.56 -3.63
N ALA A 94 -8.41 -11.61 -3.64
CA ALA A 94 -8.46 -10.45 -4.53
C ALA A 94 -8.34 -10.86 -6.00
N GLU A 95 -7.46 -11.81 -6.33
CA GLU A 95 -7.34 -12.38 -7.68
C GLU A 95 -8.62 -13.13 -8.11
N GLN A 96 -9.19 -13.95 -7.22
CA GLN A 96 -10.46 -14.64 -7.47
C GLN A 96 -11.64 -13.68 -7.60
N GLU A 97 -11.67 -12.61 -6.80
CA GLU A 97 -12.67 -11.55 -6.94
C GLU A 97 -12.50 -10.83 -8.28
N LEU A 98 -11.27 -10.49 -8.69
CA LEU A 98 -11.00 -9.88 -10.00
C LEU A 98 -11.39 -10.80 -11.17
N ASP A 99 -11.11 -12.10 -11.12
CA ASP A 99 -11.54 -13.05 -12.15
C ASP A 99 -13.07 -13.20 -12.17
N ASN A 100 -13.71 -13.25 -11.00
CA ASN A 100 -15.17 -13.26 -10.89
C ASN A 100 -15.83 -11.97 -11.40
N PHE A 101 -15.19 -10.81 -11.21
CA PHE A 101 -15.63 -9.53 -11.78
C PHE A 101 -15.46 -9.52 -13.30
N ARG A 102 -14.33 -10.01 -13.82
CA ARG A 102 -14.07 -10.08 -15.28
C ARG A 102 -15.04 -11.01 -16.00
N MET A 103 -15.45 -12.12 -15.37
CA MET A 103 -16.49 -13.02 -15.90
C MET A 103 -17.89 -12.40 -15.84
N LYS A 104 -18.20 -11.55 -14.85
CA LYS A 104 -19.48 -10.83 -14.77
C LYS A 104 -19.57 -9.66 -15.76
N GLU A 105 -18.46 -8.97 -16.04
CA GLU A 105 -18.41 -7.87 -17.03
C GLU A 105 -18.61 -8.34 -18.47
N SER A 106 -18.25 -9.58 -18.82
CA SER A 106 -18.59 -10.14 -20.14
C SER A 106 -20.09 -10.40 -20.36
N GLY A 107 -20.92 -10.22 -19.33
CA GLY A 107 -22.37 -10.45 -19.40
C GLY A 107 -23.23 -9.19 -19.57
N HIS A 108 -22.84 -8.03 -19.02
CA HIS A 108 -23.69 -6.83 -19.03
C HIS A 108 -22.87 -5.55 -18.94
N VAL A 109 -22.26 -5.15 -20.06
CA VAL A 109 -21.89 -3.75 -20.30
C VAL A 109 -23.20 -2.95 -20.35
N SER A 110 -23.64 -2.35 -19.25
CA SER A 110 -24.48 -1.13 -19.18
C SER A 110 -25.21 -0.91 -17.83
N PHE A 111 -24.70 -1.27 -16.64
CA PHE A 111 -25.28 -0.67 -15.42
C PHE A 111 -24.42 -0.84 -14.16
N GLN A 112 -23.27 -0.17 -14.02
CA GLN A 112 -22.64 -0.03 -12.69
C GLN A 112 -21.55 1.04 -12.59
N ILE A 113 -21.77 2.22 -13.19
CA ILE A 113 -20.92 3.40 -12.91
C ILE A 113 -21.22 3.99 -11.50
N SER A 114 -22.27 3.53 -10.81
CA SER A 114 -22.67 4.08 -9.51
C SER A 114 -21.90 3.53 -8.30
N ASP A 115 -21.33 2.33 -8.37
CA ASP A 115 -20.67 1.71 -7.20
C ASP A 115 -19.19 2.14 -7.05
N PHE A 116 -18.63 2.82 -8.05
CA PHE A 116 -17.23 3.26 -8.05
C PHE A 116 -16.94 4.45 -7.11
N ARG A 117 -17.98 5.05 -6.50
CA ARG A 117 -17.83 6.23 -5.61
C ARG A 117 -17.83 5.94 -4.11
N SER A 118 -18.14 4.71 -3.67
CA SER A 118 -18.10 4.37 -2.23
C SER A 118 -16.74 3.79 -1.77
N LEU A 119 -15.76 3.73 -2.67
CA LEU A 119 -14.41 3.18 -2.39
C LEU A 119 -13.27 4.14 -2.76
N MET A 120 -13.55 5.44 -2.93
CA MET A 120 -12.53 6.50 -2.76
C MET A 120 -12.55 6.99 -1.31
#